data_AF-Q4DLW4-F1
#
_entry.id   AF-Q4DLW4-F1
#
_cell.length_a   1.000
_cell.length_b   1.000
_cell.length_c   1.000
_cell.angle_alpha   90.00
_cell.angle_beta   90.00
_cell.angle_gamma   90.00
#
_symmetry.space_group_name_H-M   'P 1'
#
loop_
_entity.id
_entity.type
_entity.pdbx_description
1 polymer ?
#
loop_
_entity_poly.entity_id
_entity_poly.type
_entity_poly.pdbx_seq_one_letter_code
_entity_poly.pdbx_strand_id
1 'polypeptide(L)'
;FALPCQDYGIDDPDFRFFPFPVLLFMLITLLNDGTLMTIGYDNVVPEQRPLRWNLPVVFTIASVLAGVACVSSLLLLWMALDSHDTSSWFYNLGIPPVSEGQIVTMLYLKVSISDFLTLFSSRTGPNWFWSFRPSLVLFLGAVVSLATSSCVASFWPDRKMDNITVIGLSHGDGTAHRLLPLWVWIWCIGWWFIQEIVKVLACKVLERFDIFSYRTISEGKWQPSSKKRWRRRSRGMSLGATDNVEQPLLS
;
A
#
# COMPACT_ATOMS: atom_id res chain seq x y z
N PHE A 1 -21.07 -3.48 4.48
CA PHE A 1 -20.87 -2.91 3.14
C PHE A 1 -20.51 -4.06 2.20
N ALA A 2 -21.43 -5.00 2.01
CA ALA A 2 -21.33 -5.94 0.91
C ALA A 2 -22.08 -5.26 -0.24
N LEU A 3 -21.45 -5.09 -1.40
CA LEU A 3 -22.11 -4.64 -2.62
C LEU A 3 -22.64 -5.94 -3.27
N PRO A 4 -23.91 -6.33 -3.06
CA PRO A 4 -24.44 -7.52 -3.70
C PRO A 4 -24.54 -7.20 -5.18
N CYS A 5 -23.86 -7.96 -6.04
CA CYS A 5 -23.88 -7.68 -7.48
C CYS A 5 -25.29 -7.82 -8.08
N GLN A 6 -26.19 -8.53 -7.39
CA GLN A 6 -27.61 -8.62 -7.71
C GLN A 6 -28.31 -7.26 -7.76
N ASP A 7 -27.91 -6.30 -6.91
CA ASP A 7 -28.48 -4.95 -6.89
C ASP A 7 -28.07 -4.14 -8.14
N TYR A 8 -27.09 -4.62 -8.91
CA TYR A 8 -26.54 -4.00 -10.11
C TYR A 8 -26.91 -4.77 -11.41
N GLY A 9 -27.90 -5.67 -11.36
CA GLY A 9 -28.42 -6.37 -12.55
C GLY A 9 -27.56 -7.54 -13.03
N ILE A 10 -26.66 -8.05 -12.18
CA ILE A 10 -25.88 -9.27 -12.44
C ILE A 10 -26.66 -10.45 -11.84
N ASP A 11 -27.34 -11.22 -12.70
CA ASP A 11 -28.24 -12.33 -12.33
C ASP A 11 -27.53 -13.68 -12.17
N ASP A 12 -26.20 -13.73 -12.32
CA ASP A 12 -25.45 -14.99 -12.21
C ASP A 12 -25.49 -15.52 -10.75
N PRO A 13 -26.04 -16.73 -10.53
CA PRO A 13 -26.25 -17.26 -9.18
C PRO A 13 -24.95 -17.52 -8.41
N ASP A 14 -23.83 -17.61 -9.14
CA ASP A 14 -22.47 -17.79 -8.62
C ASP A 14 -21.78 -16.46 -8.28
N PHE A 15 -22.32 -15.31 -8.74
CA PHE A 15 -21.75 -13.97 -8.57
C PHE A 15 -22.48 -13.15 -7.48
N ARG A 16 -23.08 -13.80 -6.48
CA ARG A 16 -23.77 -13.08 -5.37
C ARG A 16 -22.82 -12.20 -4.55
N PHE A 17 -21.57 -12.63 -4.47
CA PHE A 17 -20.46 -11.89 -3.90
C PHE A 17 -19.37 -11.82 -4.96
N PHE A 18 -18.71 -10.68 -5.10
CA PHE A 18 -17.61 -10.50 -6.04
C PHE A 18 -16.53 -11.60 -5.85
N PRO A 19 -16.44 -12.59 -6.76
CA PRO A 19 -15.51 -13.69 -6.63
C PRO A 19 -14.22 -13.34 -7.39
N PHE A 20 -13.08 -13.56 -6.75
CA PHE A 20 -11.77 -13.29 -7.35
C PHE A 20 -11.02 -14.61 -7.60
N PRO A 21 -10.68 -14.95 -8.87
CA PRO A 21 -10.00 -16.19 -9.20
C PRO A 21 -8.66 -16.35 -8.48
N VAL A 22 -8.38 -17.55 -7.97
CA VAL A 22 -7.15 -17.84 -7.23
C VAL A 22 -5.90 -17.62 -8.10
N LEU A 23 -5.99 -17.95 -9.40
CA LEU A 23 -4.89 -17.74 -10.34
C LEU A 23 -4.48 -16.26 -10.44
N LEU A 24 -5.44 -15.33 -10.51
CA LEU A 24 -5.14 -13.90 -10.60
C LEU A 24 -4.50 -13.40 -9.30
N PHE A 25 -4.96 -13.90 -8.14
CA PHE A 25 -4.33 -13.61 -6.87
C PHE A 25 -2.88 -14.12 -6.81
N MET A 26 -2.64 -15.37 -7.25
CA MET A 26 -1.29 -15.93 -7.34
C MET A 26 -0.37 -15.14 -8.27
N LEU A 27 -0.90 -14.63 -9.40
CA LEU A 27 -0.14 -13.77 -10.31
C LEU A 27 0.24 -12.45 -9.67
N ILE A 28 -0.66 -11.80 -8.92
CA ILE A 28 -0.36 -10.60 -8.15
C ILE A 28 0.78 -10.88 -7.15
N THR A 29 0.65 -11.94 -6.35
CA THR A 29 1.66 -12.28 -5.33
C THR A 29 3.01 -12.62 -5.94
N LEU A 30 3.02 -13.39 -7.05
CA LEU A 30 4.25 -13.78 -7.74
C LEU A 30 5.00 -12.57 -8.31
N LEU A 31 4.27 -11.65 -8.95
CA LEU A 31 4.86 -10.45 -9.54
C LEU A 31 5.33 -9.46 -8.46
N ASN A 32 4.56 -9.31 -7.38
CA ASN A 32 4.94 -8.49 -6.23
C ASN A 32 6.24 -9.01 -5.59
N ASP A 33 6.31 -10.32 -5.26
CA ASP A 33 7.50 -10.95 -4.69
C ASP A 33 8.73 -10.81 -5.59
N GLY A 34 8.57 -10.98 -6.90
CA GLY A 34 9.63 -10.78 -7.88
C GLY A 34 10.23 -9.36 -7.82
N THR A 35 9.40 -8.34 -7.67
CA THR A 35 9.90 -6.97 -7.47
C THR A 35 10.44 -6.71 -6.08
N LEU A 36 9.90 -7.37 -5.05
CA LEU A 36 10.35 -7.20 -3.67
C LEU A 36 11.83 -7.62 -3.54
N MET A 37 12.26 -8.65 -4.26
CA MET A 37 13.68 -9.03 -4.34
C MET A 37 14.59 -7.89 -4.82
N THR A 38 14.09 -6.99 -5.68
CA THR A 38 14.89 -5.86 -6.20
C THR A 38 15.12 -4.75 -5.18
N ILE A 39 14.33 -4.70 -4.09
CA ILE A 39 14.51 -3.74 -2.98
C ILE A 39 15.88 -3.93 -2.30
N GLY A 40 16.43 -5.14 -2.30
CA GLY A 40 17.77 -5.40 -1.77
C GLY A 40 18.89 -4.68 -2.53
N TYR A 41 18.64 -4.27 -3.77
CA TYR A 41 19.56 -3.51 -4.62
C TYR A 41 19.17 -2.04 -4.72
N ASP A 42 18.36 -1.55 -3.80
CA ASP A 42 17.87 -0.18 -3.85
C ASP A 42 18.89 0.84 -3.33
N ASN A 43 18.90 2.02 -3.95
CA ASN A 43 19.74 3.14 -3.55
C ASN A 43 19.12 3.85 -2.34
N VAL A 44 19.45 3.39 -1.14
CA VAL A 44 19.03 4.01 0.11
C VAL A 44 20.10 4.97 0.65
N VAL A 45 19.68 6.15 1.07
CA VAL A 45 20.58 7.10 1.76
C VAL A 45 20.62 6.70 3.24
N PRO A 46 21.78 6.31 3.79
CA PRO A 46 21.87 5.97 5.20
C PRO A 46 21.66 7.22 6.06
N GLU A 47 20.91 7.07 7.14
CA GLU A 47 20.74 8.13 8.12
C GLU A 47 22.04 8.36 8.90
N GLN A 48 22.36 9.61 9.23
CA GLN A 48 23.61 9.94 9.94
C GLN A 48 23.60 9.45 11.40
N ARG A 49 22.44 9.08 11.91
CA ARG A 49 22.21 8.64 13.30
C ARG A 49 21.68 7.21 13.32
N PRO A 50 22.00 6.43 14.36
CA PRO A 50 21.45 5.09 14.50
C PRO A 50 19.93 5.16 14.68
N LEU A 51 19.20 4.78 13.63
CA LEU A 51 17.76 4.64 13.68
C LEU A 51 17.38 3.44 14.54
N ARG A 52 16.39 3.62 15.40
CA ARG A 52 15.73 2.49 16.07
C ARG A 52 14.56 2.05 15.22
N TRP A 53 14.37 0.74 15.09
CA TRP A 53 13.21 0.20 14.42
C TRP A 53 11.95 0.48 15.25
N ASN A 54 11.25 1.55 14.91
CA ASN A 54 10.00 1.94 15.55
C ASN A 54 8.82 1.27 14.86
N LEU A 55 8.59 -0.01 15.19
CA LEU A 55 7.51 -0.82 14.61
C LEU A 55 6.14 -0.11 14.65
N PRO A 56 5.69 0.51 15.76
CA PRO A 56 4.42 1.25 15.80
C PRO A 56 4.28 2.31 14.70
N VAL A 57 5.35 3.06 14.41
CA VAL A 57 5.35 4.07 13.33
C VAL A 57 5.23 3.39 11.98
N VAL A 58 6.02 2.34 11.74
CA VAL A 58 5.99 1.60 10.47
C VAL A 58 4.59 1.02 10.21
N PHE A 59 3.98 0.39 11.22
CA PHE A 59 2.61 -0.12 11.13
C PHE A 59 1.58 0.99 10.90
N THR A 60 1.74 2.16 11.52
CA THR A 60 0.82 3.29 11.33
C THR A 60 0.88 3.80 9.89
N ILE A 61 2.08 4.04 9.36
CA ILE A 61 2.27 4.51 7.98
C ILE A 61 1.78 3.45 6.98
N ALA A 62 2.11 2.17 7.20
CA ALA A 62 1.64 1.07 6.36
C ALA A 62 0.10 0.95 6.37
N SER A 63 -0.54 1.12 7.53
CA SER A 63 -2.01 1.08 7.64
C SER A 63 -2.67 2.26 6.91
N VAL A 64 -2.07 3.45 6.97
CA VAL A 64 -2.54 4.63 6.24
C VAL A 64 -2.45 4.39 4.73
N LEU A 65 -1.31 3.91 4.24
CA LEU A 65 -1.12 3.58 2.81
C LEU A 65 -2.11 2.50 2.34
N ALA A 66 -2.24 1.41 3.11
CA ALA A 66 -3.19 0.34 2.82
C ALA A 66 -4.64 0.81 2.83
N GLY A 67 -5.00 1.71 3.75
CA GLY A 67 -6.32 2.32 3.81
C GLY A 67 -6.66 3.13 2.55
N VAL A 68 -5.73 3.97 2.09
CA VAL A 68 -5.90 4.74 0.84
C VAL A 68 -6.02 3.80 -0.37
N ALA A 69 -5.15 2.80 -0.47
CA ALA A 69 -5.19 1.82 -1.55
C ALA A 69 -6.50 1.01 -1.56
N CYS A 70 -7.02 0.63 -0.38
CA CYS A 70 -8.28 -0.09 -0.20
C CYS A 70 -9.47 0.77 -0.64
N VAL A 71 -9.57 2.02 -0.17
CA VAL A 71 -10.62 2.95 -0.59
C VAL A 71 -10.60 3.16 -2.10
N SER A 72 -9.41 3.33 -2.69
CA SER A 72 -9.24 3.43 -4.15
C SER A 72 -9.74 2.18 -4.89
N SER A 73 -9.49 0.97 -4.37
CA SER A 73 -10.00 -0.28 -4.97
C SER A 73 -11.51 -0.38 -4.88
N LEU A 74 -12.08 -0.07 -3.71
CA LEU A 74 -13.52 -0.15 -3.48
C LEU A 74 -14.28 0.88 -4.32
N LEU A 75 -13.74 2.08 -4.48
CA LEU A 75 -14.31 3.09 -5.36
C LEU A 75 -14.27 2.65 -6.82
N LEU A 76 -13.14 2.08 -7.28
CA LEU A 76 -13.08 1.54 -8.64
C LEU A 76 -14.09 0.41 -8.86
N LEU A 77 -14.21 -0.51 -7.90
CA LEU A 77 -15.19 -1.60 -7.95
C LEU A 77 -16.62 -1.08 -7.99
N TRP A 78 -16.96 -0.14 -7.09
CA TRP A 78 -18.29 0.47 -7.03
C TRP A 78 -18.64 1.14 -8.36
N MET A 79 -17.74 1.95 -8.91
CA MET A 79 -17.97 2.56 -10.21
C MET A 79 -18.10 1.49 -11.31
N ALA A 80 -17.30 0.42 -11.29
CA ALA A 80 -17.32 -0.58 -12.36
C ALA A 80 -18.63 -1.38 -12.36
N LEU A 81 -19.16 -1.70 -11.18
CA LEU A 81 -20.48 -2.31 -11.01
C LEU A 81 -21.61 -1.36 -11.44
N ASP A 82 -21.48 -0.08 -11.09
CA ASP A 82 -22.44 0.97 -11.46
C ASP A 82 -22.40 1.29 -12.97
N SER A 83 -21.39 0.83 -13.73
CA SER A 83 -21.16 1.23 -15.13
C SER A 83 -22.29 0.92 -16.12
N HIS A 84 -23.24 0.05 -15.73
CA HIS A 84 -24.41 -0.29 -16.54
C HIS A 84 -25.52 0.76 -16.50
N ASP A 85 -25.55 1.63 -15.48
CA ASP A 85 -26.54 2.70 -15.41
C ASP A 85 -26.13 3.93 -16.26
N THR A 86 -27.13 4.61 -16.81
CA THR A 86 -26.95 5.77 -17.70
C THR A 86 -26.59 7.04 -16.94
N SER A 87 -26.73 7.04 -15.60
CA SER A 87 -26.34 8.14 -14.72
C SER A 87 -24.92 8.01 -14.16
N SER A 88 -24.23 6.92 -14.48
CA SER A 88 -23.04 6.49 -13.79
C SER A 88 -21.80 7.31 -14.11
N TRP A 89 -20.84 7.27 -13.20
CA TRP A 89 -19.59 8.04 -13.35
C TRP A 89 -18.81 7.62 -14.62
N PHE A 90 -18.81 6.33 -14.95
CA PHE A 90 -18.20 5.82 -16.18
C PHE A 90 -18.89 6.34 -17.45
N TYR A 91 -20.22 6.43 -17.46
CA TYR A 91 -20.96 7.00 -18.59
C TYR A 91 -20.60 8.48 -18.80
N ASN A 92 -20.53 9.26 -17.72
CA ASN A 92 -20.13 10.67 -17.75
C ASN A 92 -18.68 10.87 -18.24
N LEU A 93 -17.80 9.89 -18.02
CA LEU A 93 -16.43 9.88 -18.53
C LEU A 93 -16.29 9.30 -19.95
N GLY A 94 -17.39 8.85 -20.56
CA GLY A 94 -17.38 8.26 -21.91
C GLY A 94 -16.77 6.87 -21.97
N ILE A 95 -16.75 6.15 -20.85
CA ILE A 95 -16.21 4.80 -20.75
C ILE A 95 -17.36 3.80 -20.91
N PRO A 96 -17.19 2.75 -21.74
CA PRO A 96 -18.27 1.83 -22.04
C PRO A 96 -18.62 0.94 -20.83
N PRO A 97 -19.82 0.35 -20.80
CA PRO A 97 -20.23 -0.57 -19.74
C PRO A 97 -19.27 -1.75 -19.67
N VAL A 98 -18.87 -2.11 -18.45
CA VAL A 98 -17.83 -3.11 -18.18
C VAL A 98 -18.51 -4.43 -17.86
N SER A 99 -18.21 -5.48 -18.63
CA SER A 99 -18.79 -6.81 -18.34
C SER A 99 -18.22 -7.40 -17.06
N GLU A 100 -18.94 -8.32 -16.43
CA GLU A 100 -18.53 -8.98 -15.17
C GLU A 100 -17.10 -9.50 -15.20
N GLY A 101 -16.72 -10.19 -16.28
CA GLY A 101 -15.36 -10.71 -16.46
C GLY A 101 -14.30 -9.63 -16.68
N GLN A 102 -14.68 -8.47 -17.20
CA GLN A 102 -13.81 -7.29 -17.30
C GLN A 102 -13.63 -6.59 -15.94
N ILE A 103 -14.63 -6.62 -15.05
CA ILE A 103 -14.51 -6.06 -13.68
C ILE A 103 -13.42 -6.82 -12.91
N VAL A 104 -13.40 -8.14 -13.02
CA VAL A 104 -12.39 -9.00 -12.37
C VAL A 104 -10.98 -8.67 -12.86
N THR A 105 -10.78 -8.59 -14.18
CA THR A 105 -9.46 -8.25 -14.75
C THR A 105 -9.07 -6.80 -14.50
N MET A 106 -10.04 -5.87 -14.44
CA MET A 106 -9.83 -4.48 -14.06
C MET A 106 -9.30 -4.36 -12.64
N LEU A 107 -9.90 -5.07 -11.69
CA LEU A 107 -9.43 -5.10 -10.31
C LEU A 107 -8.06 -5.76 -10.17
N TYR A 108 -7.81 -6.85 -10.90
CA TYR A 108 -6.48 -7.44 -10.98
C TYR A 108 -5.43 -6.41 -11.42
N LEU A 109 -5.68 -5.70 -12.53
CA LEU A 109 -4.75 -4.70 -13.05
C LEU A 109 -4.55 -3.55 -12.07
N LYS A 110 -5.63 -3.05 -11.45
CA LYS A 110 -5.57 -1.99 -10.45
C LYS A 110 -4.69 -2.37 -9.28
N VAL A 111 -4.91 -3.55 -8.69
CA VAL A 111 -4.15 -4.01 -7.52
C VAL A 111 -2.68 -4.15 -7.88
N SER A 112 -2.36 -4.81 -9.00
CA SER A 112 -0.98 -4.94 -9.47
C SER A 112 -0.28 -3.58 -9.63
N ILE A 113 -0.90 -2.61 -10.33
CA ILE A 113 -0.29 -1.29 -10.52
C ILE A 113 -0.14 -0.55 -9.18
N SER A 114 -1.19 -0.58 -8.36
CA SER A 114 -1.24 0.10 -7.06
C SER A 114 -0.13 -0.38 -6.13
N ASP A 115 0.16 -1.69 -6.09
CA ASP A 115 1.21 -2.26 -5.25
C ASP A 115 2.59 -1.71 -5.63
N PHE A 116 2.93 -1.69 -6.92
CA PHE A 116 4.21 -1.17 -7.39
C PHE A 116 4.34 0.34 -7.18
N LEU A 117 3.27 1.11 -7.43
CA LEU A 117 3.26 2.55 -7.17
C LEU A 117 3.43 2.84 -5.66
N THR A 118 2.82 2.03 -4.80
CA THR A 118 2.97 2.12 -3.34
C THR A 118 4.40 1.78 -2.90
N LEU A 119 5.05 0.82 -3.55
CA LEU A 119 6.46 0.51 -3.30
C LEU A 119 7.34 1.75 -3.54
N PHE A 120 7.18 2.45 -4.67
CA PHE A 120 7.90 3.70 -4.94
C PHE A 120 7.62 4.80 -3.92
N SER A 121 6.37 4.91 -3.48
CA SER A 121 5.93 5.84 -2.43
C SER A 121 6.60 5.56 -1.07
N SER A 122 6.72 4.29 -0.70
CA SER A 122 7.25 3.85 0.61
C SER A 122 8.74 4.11 0.79
N ARG A 123 9.51 4.17 -0.30
CA ARG A 123 10.97 4.29 -0.28
C ARG A 123 11.48 5.64 0.24
N THR A 124 10.75 6.73 0.00
CA THR A 124 11.25 8.08 0.32
C THR A 124 10.88 8.54 1.73
N GLY A 125 10.24 7.68 2.53
CA GLY A 125 9.89 7.96 3.92
C GLY A 125 9.06 9.25 4.07
N PRO A 126 9.48 10.22 4.91
CA PRO A 126 8.76 11.48 5.09
C PRO A 126 8.87 12.43 3.89
N ASN A 127 9.80 12.17 2.98
CA ASN A 127 10.02 13.00 1.80
C ASN A 127 9.07 12.59 0.66
N TRP A 128 8.85 13.54 -0.25
CA TRP A 128 8.15 13.29 -1.49
C TRP A 128 8.88 12.25 -2.34
N PHE A 129 8.16 11.48 -3.15
CA PHE A 129 8.75 10.42 -3.97
C PHE A 129 9.89 10.88 -4.90
N TRP A 130 9.91 12.14 -5.34
CA TRP A 130 10.97 12.68 -6.20
C TRP A 130 12.32 12.89 -5.50
N SER A 131 12.40 12.74 -4.18
CA SER A 131 13.63 13.02 -3.43
C SER A 131 14.75 12.04 -3.71
N PHE A 132 14.43 10.77 -4.00
CA PHE A 132 15.44 9.73 -4.26
C PHE A 132 15.08 8.97 -5.53
N ARG A 133 16.03 8.86 -6.45
CA ARG A 133 15.84 8.10 -7.68
C ARG A 133 15.89 6.60 -7.37
N PRO A 134 14.97 5.80 -7.94
CA PRO A 134 15.04 4.35 -7.81
C PRO A 134 16.33 3.78 -8.40
N SER A 135 16.84 2.69 -7.82
CA SER A 135 17.88 1.93 -8.48
C SER A 135 17.37 1.41 -9.83
N LEU A 136 18.27 1.33 -10.80
CA LEU A 136 17.91 0.88 -12.14
C LEU A 136 17.37 -0.56 -12.12
N VAL A 137 17.87 -1.40 -11.21
CA VAL A 137 17.39 -2.78 -11.01
C VAL A 137 15.93 -2.78 -10.55
N LEU A 138 15.57 -1.95 -9.57
CA LEU A 138 14.20 -1.86 -9.06
C LEU A 138 13.26 -1.27 -10.09
N PHE A 139 13.70 -0.22 -10.79
CA PHE A 139 12.90 0.38 -11.86
C PHE A 139 12.64 -0.62 -13.00
N LEU A 140 13.66 -1.34 -13.46
CA LEU A 140 13.50 -2.37 -14.49
C LEU A 140 12.61 -3.52 -14.03
N GLY A 141 12.78 -4.01 -12.79
CA GLY A 141 11.93 -5.06 -12.23
C GLY A 141 10.46 -4.64 -12.15
N ALA A 142 10.20 -3.40 -11.73
CA ALA A 142 8.86 -2.83 -11.72
C ALA A 142 8.28 -2.68 -13.14
N VAL A 143 9.07 -2.19 -14.11
CA VAL A 143 8.62 -2.04 -15.49
C VAL A 143 8.27 -3.38 -16.13
N VAL A 144 9.11 -4.41 -15.95
CA VAL A 144 8.82 -5.76 -16.44
C VAL A 144 7.54 -6.30 -15.80
N SER A 145 7.39 -6.17 -14.48
CA SER A 145 6.23 -6.69 -13.76
C SER A 145 4.93 -5.96 -14.11
N LEU A 146 4.99 -4.64 -14.27
CA LEU A 146 3.86 -3.80 -14.70
C LEU A 146 3.48 -4.10 -16.15
N ALA A 147 4.46 -4.32 -17.04
CA ALA A 147 4.22 -4.72 -18.42
C ALA A 147 3.56 -6.09 -18.48
N THR A 148 4.09 -7.09 -17.77
CA THR A 148 3.49 -8.42 -17.67
C THR A 148 2.07 -8.35 -17.11
N SER A 149 1.84 -7.62 -16.02
CA SER A 149 0.49 -7.42 -15.44
C SER A 149 -0.48 -6.79 -16.44
N SER A 150 -0.03 -5.74 -17.14
CA SER A 150 -0.84 -5.03 -18.14
C SER A 150 -1.15 -5.91 -19.34
N CYS A 151 -0.19 -6.71 -19.82
CA CYS A 151 -0.39 -7.68 -20.89
C CYS A 151 -1.38 -8.77 -20.49
N VAL A 152 -1.21 -9.36 -19.31
CA VAL A 152 -2.11 -10.37 -18.75
C VAL A 152 -3.53 -9.81 -18.66
N ALA A 153 -3.70 -8.62 -18.10
CA ALA A 153 -5.02 -8.00 -17.95
C ALA A 153 -5.66 -7.61 -19.30
N SER A 154 -4.86 -7.11 -20.25
CA SER A 154 -5.39 -6.62 -21.53
C SER A 154 -5.77 -7.77 -22.48
N PHE A 155 -4.94 -8.81 -22.56
CA PHE A 155 -5.05 -9.88 -23.56
C PHE A 155 -5.55 -11.21 -23.00
N TRP A 156 -6.07 -11.23 -21.76
CA TRP A 156 -6.59 -12.47 -21.19
C TRP A 156 -7.68 -13.07 -22.08
N PRO A 157 -7.56 -14.35 -22.47
CA PRO A 157 -8.57 -14.99 -23.31
C PRO A 157 -9.88 -15.13 -22.54
N ASP A 158 -11.01 -15.02 -23.23
CA ASP A 158 -12.33 -15.28 -22.65
C ASP A 158 -12.43 -16.74 -22.21
N ARG A 159 -12.19 -16.95 -20.91
CA ARG A 159 -12.19 -18.27 -20.27
C ARG A 159 -12.81 -18.14 -18.91
N LYS A 160 -13.59 -19.17 -18.54
CA LYS A 160 -14.05 -19.33 -17.16
C LYS A 160 -12.92 -19.93 -16.32
N MET A 161 -12.62 -19.32 -15.18
CA MET A 161 -11.66 -19.80 -14.20
C MET A 161 -12.38 -20.00 -12.88
N ASP A 162 -12.37 -21.22 -12.34
CA ASP A 162 -13.12 -21.56 -11.13
C ASP A 162 -14.61 -21.15 -11.21
N ASN A 163 -15.24 -21.35 -12.37
CA ASN A 163 -16.61 -20.91 -12.73
C ASN A 163 -16.83 -19.40 -12.84
N ILE A 164 -15.79 -18.58 -12.67
CA ILE A 164 -15.85 -17.12 -12.79
C ILE A 164 -15.47 -16.74 -14.22
N THR A 165 -16.28 -15.92 -14.89
CA THR A 165 -15.93 -15.38 -16.20
C THR A 165 -14.76 -14.41 -16.05
N VAL A 166 -13.70 -14.58 -16.86
CA VAL A 166 -12.56 -13.67 -16.86
C VAL A 166 -12.29 -13.29 -18.30
N ILE A 167 -12.42 -12.00 -18.59
CA ILE A 167 -12.30 -11.45 -19.94
C ILE A 167 -11.23 -10.36 -19.90
N GLY A 168 -10.27 -10.41 -20.82
CA GLY A 168 -9.25 -9.37 -20.91
C GLY A 168 -9.88 -8.02 -21.24
N LEU A 169 -9.39 -6.93 -20.63
CA LEU A 169 -10.00 -5.60 -20.76
C LEU A 169 -10.07 -5.11 -22.21
N SER A 170 -9.17 -5.57 -23.08
CA SER A 170 -9.15 -5.18 -24.50
C SER A 170 -10.18 -5.94 -25.36
N HIS A 171 -10.78 -7.00 -24.82
CA HIS A 171 -11.84 -7.75 -25.50
C HIS A 171 -13.16 -6.99 -25.37
N GLY A 172 -13.41 -6.10 -26.32
CA GLY A 172 -14.68 -5.44 -26.53
C GLY A 172 -14.75 -4.89 -27.95
N ASP A 173 -15.97 -4.77 -28.48
CA ASP A 173 -16.20 -4.46 -29.90
C ASP A 173 -15.83 -3.01 -30.26
N GLY A 174 -15.76 -2.13 -29.26
CA GLY A 174 -15.46 -0.72 -29.42
C GLY A 174 -13.99 -0.35 -29.18
N THR A 175 -13.51 0.69 -29.87
CA THR A 175 -12.23 1.36 -29.56
C THR A 175 -12.16 1.82 -28.11
N ALA A 176 -13.30 2.22 -27.54
CA ALA A 176 -13.41 2.64 -26.14
C ALA A 176 -13.10 1.50 -25.15
N HIS A 177 -13.47 0.25 -25.45
CA HIS A 177 -13.12 -0.90 -24.60
C HIS A 177 -11.62 -1.17 -24.61
N ARG A 178 -10.96 -1.02 -25.76
CA ARG A 178 -9.50 -1.18 -25.88
C ARG A 178 -8.71 -0.17 -25.04
N LEU A 179 -9.31 0.95 -24.66
CA LEU A 179 -8.71 1.98 -23.81
C LEU A 179 -8.94 1.75 -22.31
N LEU A 180 -9.72 0.73 -21.91
CA LEU A 180 -9.97 0.43 -20.49
C LEU A 180 -8.68 0.22 -19.66
N PRO A 181 -7.64 -0.49 -20.15
CA PRO A 181 -6.38 -0.59 -19.40
C PRO A 181 -5.75 0.77 -19.11
N LEU A 182 -5.79 1.71 -20.06
CA LEU A 182 -5.24 3.06 -19.87
C LEU A 182 -6.02 3.85 -18.83
N TRP A 183 -7.34 3.70 -18.80
CA TRP A 183 -8.17 4.29 -17.75
C TRP A 183 -7.80 3.78 -16.36
N VAL A 184 -7.56 2.48 -16.21
CA VAL A 184 -7.08 1.89 -14.94
C VAL A 184 -5.71 2.48 -14.55
N TRP A 185 -4.80 2.64 -15.50
CA TRP A 185 -3.52 3.30 -15.27
C TRP A 185 -3.68 4.75 -14.78
N ILE A 186 -4.52 5.55 -15.44
CA ILE A 186 -4.81 6.93 -15.05
C ILE A 186 -5.39 6.98 -13.63
N TRP A 187 -6.35 6.09 -13.34
CA TRP A 187 -6.93 5.97 -12.01
C TRP A 187 -5.88 5.65 -10.94
N CYS A 188 -5.00 4.67 -11.20
CA CYS A 188 -3.94 4.29 -10.28
C CYS A 188 -2.94 5.42 -10.05
N ILE A 189 -2.54 6.14 -11.10
CA ILE A 189 -1.62 7.28 -10.99
C ILE A 189 -2.26 8.42 -10.20
N GLY A 190 -3.53 8.74 -10.47
CA GLY A 190 -4.26 9.78 -9.73
C GLY A 190 -4.35 9.46 -8.23
N TRP A 191 -4.73 8.23 -7.90
CA TRP A 191 -4.77 7.78 -6.49
C TRP A 191 -3.40 7.67 -5.84
N TRP A 192 -2.36 7.33 -6.61
CA TRP A 192 -1.00 7.32 -6.11
C TRP A 192 -0.52 8.71 -5.69
N PHE A 193 -0.86 9.78 -6.41
CA PHE A 193 -0.59 11.15 -5.96
C PHE A 193 -1.32 11.48 -4.66
N ILE A 194 -2.58 11.08 -4.52
CA ILE A 194 -3.34 11.25 -3.27
C ILE A 194 -2.64 10.49 -2.14
N GLN A 195 -2.22 9.25 -2.39
CA GLN A 195 -1.51 8.42 -1.44
C GLN A 195 -0.18 9.05 -1.00
N GLU A 196 0.58 9.64 -1.93
CA GLU A 196 1.80 10.40 -1.62
C GLU A 196 1.53 11.59 -0.69
N ILE A 197 0.48 12.36 -0.97
CA ILE A 197 0.08 13.50 -0.12
C ILE A 197 -0.29 13.00 1.28
N VAL A 198 -1.12 11.96 1.37
CA VAL A 198 -1.57 11.38 2.65
C VAL A 198 -0.39 10.82 3.44
N LYS A 199 0.56 10.13 2.80
CA LYS A 199 1.79 9.64 3.41
C LYS A 199 2.60 10.78 4.04
N VAL A 200 2.87 11.84 3.27
CA VAL A 200 3.66 12.99 3.75
C VAL A 200 2.94 13.68 4.90
N LEU A 201 1.61 13.84 4.84
CA LEU A 201 0.81 14.39 5.92
C LEU A 201 0.86 13.52 7.18
N ALA A 202 0.73 12.19 7.04
CA ALA A 202 0.83 11.25 8.15
C ALA A 202 2.19 11.35 8.83
N CYS A 203 3.29 11.37 8.07
CA CYS A 203 4.64 11.57 8.59
C CYS A 203 4.78 12.91 9.32
N LYS A 204 4.26 14.01 8.76
CA LYS A 204 4.28 15.33 9.42
C LYS A 204 3.45 15.37 10.70
N VAL A 205 2.33 14.65 10.75
CA VAL A 205 1.49 14.54 11.96
C VAL A 205 2.22 13.73 13.04
N LEU A 206 2.82 12.59 12.68
CA LEU A 206 3.64 11.79 13.59
C LEU A 206 4.82 12.59 14.15
N GLU A 207 5.47 13.38 13.30
CA GLU A 207 6.52 14.31 13.73
C GLU A 207 5.97 15.40 14.64
N ARG A 208 4.87 16.07 14.26
CA ARG A 208 4.30 17.21 15.00
C ARG A 208 3.86 16.84 16.41
N PHE A 209 3.24 15.68 16.59
CA PHE A 209 2.72 15.22 17.89
C PHE A 209 3.66 14.25 18.62
N ASP A 210 4.84 13.94 18.05
CA ASP A 210 5.79 12.94 18.57
C ASP A 210 5.13 11.61 18.96
N ILE A 211 4.14 11.20 18.15
CA ILE A 211 3.39 9.97 18.38
C ILE A 211 4.35 8.79 18.23
N PHE A 212 4.30 7.86 19.19
CA PHE A 212 5.26 6.75 19.30
C PHE A 212 6.73 7.18 19.38
N SER A 213 7.02 8.38 19.87
CA SER A 213 8.40 8.91 19.95
C SER A 213 9.09 9.04 18.59
N TYR A 214 8.34 9.28 17.51
CA TYR A 214 8.89 9.42 16.16
C TYR A 214 9.99 10.50 16.08
N ARG A 215 9.70 11.71 16.59
CA ARG A 215 10.65 12.81 16.63
C ARG A 215 11.74 12.55 17.67
N THR A 216 11.38 12.09 18.86
CA THR A 216 12.35 11.82 19.93
C THR A 216 13.40 10.76 19.54
N ILE A 217 13.02 9.76 18.75
CA ILE A 217 13.95 8.74 18.22
C ILE A 217 14.79 9.31 17.07
N SER A 218 14.19 10.06 16.13
CA SER A 218 14.92 10.71 15.02
C SER A 218 15.98 11.72 15.53
N GLU A 219 15.65 12.45 16.60
CA GLU A 219 16.59 13.38 17.25
C GLU A 219 17.67 12.68 18.11
N GLY A 220 17.60 11.35 18.28
CA GLY A 220 18.53 10.60 19.14
C GLY A 220 18.36 10.86 20.63
N LYS A 221 17.30 11.58 21.04
CA LYS A 221 17.01 11.93 22.45
C LYS A 221 16.30 10.81 23.21
N TRP A 222 15.90 9.74 22.52
CA TRP A 222 15.22 8.61 23.13
C TRP A 222 16.09 7.91 24.18
N GLN A 223 15.59 7.85 25.42
CA GLN A 223 16.23 7.11 26.51
C GLN A 223 15.40 5.87 26.86
N PRO A 224 15.99 4.67 26.91
CA PRO A 224 15.26 3.48 27.30
C PRO A 224 14.75 3.62 28.73
N SER A 225 13.49 3.24 28.94
CA SER A 225 12.89 3.17 30.28
C SER A 225 13.75 2.36 31.25
N SER A 226 14.45 1.33 30.76
CA SER A 226 15.43 0.57 31.55
C SER A 226 16.57 1.43 32.07
N LYS A 227 17.14 2.38 31.31
CA LYS A 227 18.18 3.31 31.83
C LYS A 227 17.63 4.21 32.93
N LYS A 228 16.37 4.66 32.83
CA LYS A 228 15.71 5.43 33.90
C LYS A 228 15.49 4.55 35.15
N ARG A 229 15.05 3.31 34.98
CA ARG A 229 14.87 2.33 36.08
C ARG A 229 16.20 1.96 36.74
N TRP A 230 17.24 1.69 35.94
CA TRP A 230 18.59 1.40 36.43
C TRP A 230 19.19 2.60 37.17
N ARG A 231 19.06 3.83 36.66
CA ARG A 231 19.52 5.04 37.36
C ARG A 231 18.77 5.28 38.67
N ARG A 232 17.46 4.99 38.71
CA ARG A 232 16.68 5.05 39.96
C ARG A 232 17.14 3.97 40.95
N ARG A 233 17.36 2.74 40.48
CA ARG A 233 17.83 1.63 41.30
C ARG A 233 19.25 1.85 41.83
N SER A 234 20.17 2.37 41.00
CA SER A 234 21.54 2.66 41.40
C SER A 234 21.62 3.83 42.39
N ARG A 235 20.78 4.87 42.24
CA ARG A 235 20.68 5.93 43.25
C ARG A 235 20.14 5.42 44.58
N GLY A 236 19.12 4.56 44.56
CA GLY A 236 18.61 3.91 45.78
C GLY A 236 19.65 3.04 46.48
N MET A 237 20.47 2.32 45.71
CA MET A 237 21.60 1.54 46.23
C MET A 237 22.71 2.42 46.83
N SER A 238 23.01 3.57 46.21
CA SER A 238 24.05 4.49 46.72
C SER A 238 23.66 5.15 48.03
N LEU A 239 22.38 5.54 48.19
CA LEU A 239 21.87 6.11 49.43
C LEU A 239 21.89 5.08 50.57
N GLY A 240 21.44 3.86 50.31
CA GLY A 240 21.50 2.78 51.31
C GLY A 240 22.93 2.32 51.67
N ALA A 241 23.93 2.64 50.84
CA ALA A 241 25.33 2.34 51.12
C ALA A 241 25.99 3.41 52.01
N THR A 242 25.59 4.68 51.91
CA THR A 242 26.13 5.77 52.75
C THR A 242 25.56 5.76 54.16
N ASP A 243 24.31 5.30 54.33
CA ASP A 243 23.65 5.25 55.64
C ASP A 243 24.33 4.29 56.65
N ASN A 244 25.24 3.42 56.19
CA ASN A 244 25.98 2.47 57.05
C ASN A 244 27.45 2.84 57.30
N VAL A 245 27.96 3.95 56.75
CA VAL A 245 29.39 4.32 56.83
C VAL A 245 29.66 5.51 57.76
N GLU A 246 28.64 6.28 58.15
CA GLU A 246 28.80 7.46 59.03
C GLU A 246 28.67 7.17 60.54
N GLN A 247 29.03 5.98 61.04
CA GLN A 247 29.30 5.83 62.48
C GLN A 247 30.74 6.29 62.76
N PRO A 248 30.96 7.47 63.38
CA PRO A 248 32.30 7.94 63.70
C PRO A 248 32.80 7.13 64.89
N LEU A 249 34.03 6.62 64.80
CA LEU A 249 34.78 6.09 65.93
C LEU A 249 34.90 7.18 67.01
N LEU A 250 34.02 7.12 68.01
CA LEU A 250 34.15 7.81 69.29
C LEU A 250 34.66 6.79 70.31
N SER A 251 35.98 6.65 70.38
CA SER A 251 36.75 6.13 71.52
C SER A 251 38.22 6.44 71.33
#